data_AF-A0A2E7FIJ2-F1
#
_entry.id   AF-A0A2E7FIJ2-F1
#
_cell.length_a   1.000
_cell.length_b   1.000
_cell.length_c   1.000
_cell.angle_alpha   90.00
_cell.angle_beta   90.00
_cell.angle_gamma   90.00
#
_symmetry.space_group_name_H-M   'P 1'
#
loop_
_entity.id
_entity.type
_entity.pdbx_description
1 polymer ?
#
loop_
_entity_poly.entity_id
_entity_poly.type
_entity_poly.pdbx_seq_one_letter_code
_entity_poly.pdbx_strand_id
1 'polypeptide(L)'
;MMSIHSRIEYIILQEKLSIAAFERQIGVGRNSLSTSLRKQSAISHEVITKIFEHFPRYSLDWILFGNKNPEDIEIEKLSAEIVSIIKQWRDLGAKNI
;
A
#
# COMPACT_ATOMS: atom_id res chain seq x y z
N MET A 1 -12.45 3.79 -3.08
CA MET A 1 -11.52 2.65 -2.96
C MET A 1 -10.48 2.82 -4.06
N MET A 2 -9.20 2.71 -3.74
CA MET A 2 -8.12 2.87 -4.73
C MET A 2 -8.13 1.66 -5.68
N SER A 3 -7.89 1.84 -6.98
CA SER A 3 -7.80 0.72 -7.93
C SER A 3 -6.40 0.08 -7.88
N ILE A 4 -6.26 -1.12 -8.45
CA ILE A 4 -4.94 -1.75 -8.59
C ILE A 4 -4.00 -0.90 -9.46
N HIS A 5 -4.53 -0.23 -10.50
CA HIS A 5 -3.78 0.69 -11.34
C HIS A 5 -3.23 1.86 -10.54
N SER A 6 -4.07 2.51 -9.72
CA SER A 6 -3.63 3.61 -8.85
C SER A 6 -2.57 3.18 -7.84
N ARG A 7 -2.63 1.93 -7.35
CA ARG A 7 -1.61 1.38 -6.44
C ARG A 7 -0.28 1.13 -7.13
N ILE A 8 -0.32 0.60 -8.34
CA ILE A 8 0.88 0.42 -9.15
C ILE A 8 1.49 1.77 -9.50
N GLU A 9 0.69 2.76 -9.88
CA GLU A 9 1.15 4.14 -10.13
C GLU A 9 1.76 4.77 -8.88
N TYR A 10 1.15 4.54 -7.71
CA TYR A 10 1.71 4.97 -6.43
C TYR A 10 3.08 4.35 -6.18
N ILE A 11 3.24 3.04 -6.37
CA ILE A 11 4.54 2.36 -6.21
C ILE A 11 5.59 2.98 -7.16
N ILE A 12 5.25 3.14 -8.43
CA ILE A 12 6.16 3.74 -9.44
C ILE A 12 6.59 5.15 -9.01
N LEU A 13 5.66 5.95 -8.50
CA LEU A 13 5.92 7.30 -8.01
C LEU A 13 6.84 7.30 -6.77
N GLN A 14 6.56 6.44 -5.78
CA GLN A 14 7.36 6.37 -4.54
C GLN A 14 8.79 5.87 -4.79
N GLU A 15 8.96 4.92 -5.71
CA GLU A 15 10.26 4.41 -6.11
C GLU A 15 11.00 5.36 -7.08
N LYS A 16 10.36 6.48 -7.47
CA LYS A 16 10.91 7.52 -8.36
C LYS A 16 11.35 6.99 -9.73
N LEU A 17 10.58 6.04 -10.27
CA LEU A 17 10.86 5.38 -11.55
C LEU A 17 9.95 5.93 -12.65
N SER A 18 10.44 5.92 -13.89
CA SER A 18 9.54 5.97 -15.04
C SER A 18 8.89 4.60 -15.24
N ILE A 19 7.72 4.53 -15.88
CA ILE A 19 7.04 3.26 -16.19
C ILE A 19 8.00 2.29 -16.93
N ALA A 20 8.76 2.79 -17.91
CA ALA A 20 9.69 1.97 -18.67
C ALA A 20 10.92 1.51 -17.86
N ALA A 21 11.32 2.27 -16.82
CA ALA A 21 12.36 1.84 -15.89
C ALA A 21 11.80 0.78 -14.93
N PHE A 22 10.59 0.98 -14.43
CA PHE A 22 9.89 0.04 -13.57
C PHE A 22 9.68 -1.32 -14.26
N GLU A 23 9.17 -1.34 -15.50
CA GLU A 23 8.98 -2.57 -16.28
C GLU A 23 10.29 -3.36 -16.45
N ARG A 24 11.41 -2.65 -16.72
CA ARG A 24 12.73 -3.26 -16.80
C ARG A 24 13.21 -3.81 -15.46
N GLN A 25 12.98 -3.05 -14.38
CA GLN A 25 13.44 -3.42 -13.05
C GLN A 25 12.74 -4.68 -12.54
N ILE A 26 11.43 -4.81 -12.76
CA ILE A 26 10.69 -6.02 -12.37
C ILE A 26 10.78 -7.14 -13.41
N GLY A 27 11.45 -6.90 -14.54
CA GLY A 27 11.65 -7.92 -15.59
C GLY A 27 10.38 -8.32 -16.34
N VAL A 28 9.43 -7.40 -16.55
CA VAL A 28 8.26 -7.62 -17.43
C VAL A 28 8.48 -7.05 -18.82
N GLY A 29 7.75 -7.57 -19.81
CA GLY A 29 7.85 -7.12 -21.19
C GLY A 29 7.57 -5.61 -21.33
N ARG A 30 8.32 -4.95 -22.21
CA ARG A 30 8.09 -3.53 -22.54
C ARG A 30 6.63 -3.32 -22.94
N ASN A 31 6.00 -2.32 -22.36
CA ASN A 31 4.60 -1.93 -22.53
C ASN A 31 3.53 -2.85 -21.91
N SER A 32 3.92 -3.91 -21.20
CA SER A 32 2.98 -4.77 -20.47
C SER A 32 2.22 -3.97 -19.41
N LEU A 33 2.91 -3.07 -18.73
CA LEU A 33 2.34 -2.22 -17.69
C LEU A 33 1.87 -0.88 -18.26
N SER A 34 2.64 -0.27 -19.16
CA SER A 34 2.30 1.04 -19.74
C SER A 34 0.95 1.03 -20.47
N THR A 35 0.65 -0.04 -21.21
CA THR A 35 -0.64 -0.20 -21.89
C THR A 35 -1.76 -0.42 -20.90
N SER A 36 -1.53 -1.25 -19.88
CA SER A 36 -2.54 -1.63 -18.91
C SER A 36 -2.94 -0.45 -18.01
N LEU A 37 -1.97 0.37 -17.58
CA LEU A 37 -2.24 1.61 -16.85
C LEU A 37 -3.01 2.62 -17.70
N ARG A 38 -2.58 2.85 -18.96
CA ARG A 38 -3.25 3.80 -19.86
C ARG A 38 -4.68 3.39 -20.21
N LYS A 39 -4.91 2.11 -20.48
CA LYS A 39 -6.23 1.59 -20.90
C LYS A 39 -7.11 1.14 -19.73
N GLN A 40 -6.59 1.18 -18.50
CA GLN A 40 -7.24 0.58 -17.33
C GLN A 40 -7.66 -0.88 -17.59
N SER A 41 -6.82 -1.65 -18.31
CA SER A 41 -7.08 -3.06 -18.61
C SER A 41 -6.55 -3.98 -17.51
N ALA A 42 -6.89 -5.27 -17.58
CA ALA A 42 -6.44 -6.27 -16.61
C ALA A 42 -4.92 -6.25 -16.41
N ILE A 43 -4.49 -6.40 -15.16
CA ILE A 43 -3.08 -6.60 -14.77
C ILE A 43 -2.86 -8.10 -14.60
N SER A 44 -1.80 -8.64 -15.21
CA SER A 44 -1.49 -10.07 -15.10
C SER A 44 -0.98 -10.42 -13.69
N HIS A 45 -1.24 -11.64 -13.24
CA HIS A 45 -0.68 -12.15 -11.99
C HIS A 45 0.85 -12.09 -11.98
N GLU A 46 1.51 -12.35 -13.12
CA GLU A 46 2.96 -12.27 -13.27
C GLU A 46 3.51 -10.87 -12.92
N VAL A 47 2.84 -9.81 -13.39
CA VAL A 47 3.22 -8.42 -13.05
C VAL A 47 3.12 -8.22 -11.53
N ILE A 48 2.04 -8.67 -10.91
CA ILE A 48 1.78 -8.47 -9.48
C ILE A 48 2.82 -9.20 -8.64
N THR A 49 3.11 -10.47 -8.96
CA THR A 49 4.13 -11.27 -8.28
C THR A 49 5.51 -10.63 -8.41
N LYS A 50 5.89 -10.19 -9.62
CA LYS A 50 7.18 -9.53 -9.85
C LYS A 50 7.32 -8.20 -9.11
N ILE A 51 6.24 -7.43 -8.97
CA ILE A 51 6.23 -6.22 -8.14
C ILE A 51 6.55 -6.58 -6.69
N PHE A 52 5.87 -7.58 -6.11
CA PHE A 52 6.11 -8.01 -4.74
C PHE A 52 7.55 -8.53 -4.52
N GLU A 53 8.08 -9.33 -5.45
CA GLU A 53 9.44 -9.86 -5.38
C GLU A 53 10.52 -8.76 -5.37
N HIS A 54 10.31 -7.68 -6.12
CA HIS A 54 11.29 -6.58 -6.24
C HIS A 54 11.07 -5.46 -5.22
N PHE A 55 9.84 -5.28 -4.74
CA PHE A 55 9.45 -4.22 -3.81
C PHE A 55 8.65 -4.79 -2.62
N PRO A 56 9.28 -5.62 -1.76
CA PRO A 56 8.59 -6.38 -0.71
C PRO A 56 7.93 -5.50 0.38
N ARG A 57 8.26 -4.20 0.44
CA ARG A 57 7.58 -3.23 1.30
C ARG A 57 6.09 -3.07 0.97
N TYR A 58 5.69 -3.39 -0.26
CA TYR A 58 4.30 -3.40 -0.70
C TYR A 58 3.80 -4.85 -0.65
N SER A 59 3.04 -5.19 0.38
CA SER A 59 2.49 -6.54 0.52
C SER A 59 1.59 -6.92 -0.67
N LEU A 60 1.57 -8.20 -1.01
CA LEU A 60 0.70 -8.72 -2.08
C LEU A 60 -0.77 -8.37 -1.83
N ASP A 61 -1.20 -8.46 -0.56
CA ASP A 61 -2.56 -8.09 -0.13
C ASP A 61 -2.86 -6.61 -0.35
N TRP A 62 -1.91 -5.72 -0.04
CA TRP A 62 -2.07 -4.29 -0.31
C TRP A 62 -2.17 -4.03 -1.82
N ILE A 63 -1.32 -4.65 -2.63
CA ILE A 63 -1.34 -4.50 -4.10
C ILE A 63 -2.69 -4.96 -4.67
N LEU A 64 -3.22 -6.10 -4.22
CA LEU A 64 -4.46 -6.69 -4.74
C LEU A 64 -5.71 -5.98 -4.23
N PHE A 65 -5.81 -5.76 -2.92
CA PHE A 65 -7.05 -5.33 -2.29
C PHE A 65 -7.06 -3.84 -1.93
N GLY A 66 -5.89 -3.22 -1.82
CA GLY A 66 -5.76 -1.82 -1.36
C GLY A 66 -6.22 -1.63 0.07
N ASN A 67 -6.23 -2.72 0.84
CA ASN A 67 -6.47 -2.67 2.27
C ASN A 67 -5.25 -2.03 2.93
N LYS A 68 -5.46 -1.30 4.02
CA LYS A 68 -4.41 -0.64 4.79
C LYS A 68 -3.25 -1.61 5.08
N ASN A 69 -2.01 -1.12 5.01
CA ASN A 69 -0.82 -1.95 5.25
C ASN A 69 -0.96 -2.62 6.62
N PRO A 70 -0.43 -3.84 6.88
CA PRO A 70 -0.47 -4.42 8.23
C PRO A 70 0.09 -3.46 9.29
N GLU A 71 1.09 -2.65 8.91
CA GLU A 71 1.64 -1.54 9.70
C GLU A 71 0.58 -0.47 10.04
N ASP A 72 -0.28 -0.10 9.09
CA ASP A 72 -1.38 0.85 9.33
C ASP A 72 -2.43 0.25 10.29
N ILE A 73 -2.66 -1.06 10.22
CA ILE A 73 -3.57 -1.77 11.13
C ILE A 73 -2.98 -1.80 12.55
N GLU A 74 -1.69 -2.06 12.69
CA GLU A 74 -0.99 -2.02 13.98
C GLU A 74 -0.93 -0.60 14.55
N ILE A 75 -0.64 0.39 13.71
CA ILE A 75 -0.67 1.81 14.09
C ILE A 75 -2.07 2.21 14.55
N GLU A 76 -3.13 1.78 13.87
CA GLU A 76 -4.51 2.08 14.26
C GLU A 76 -4.90 1.43 15.58
N LYS A 77 -4.49 0.18 15.81
CA LYS A 77 -4.68 -0.52 17.09
C LYS A 77 -3.95 0.20 18.22
N LEU A 78 -2.67 0.51 18.02
CA LEU A 78 -1.84 1.23 18.99
C LEU A 78 -2.44 2.61 19.29
N SER A 79 -2.88 3.33 18.26
CA SER A 79 -3.54 4.63 18.39
C SER A 79 -4.81 4.53 19.23
N ALA A 80 -5.66 3.53 18.98
CA ALA A 80 -6.88 3.30 19.74
C ALA A 80 -6.58 2.98 21.21
N GLU A 81 -5.53 2.20 21.46
CA GLU A 81 -5.09 1.81 22.81
C GLU A 81 -4.56 3.02 23.59
N ILE A 82 -3.71 3.85 22.98
CA ILE A 82 -3.23 5.10 23.57
C ILE A 82 -4.39 6.04 23.91
N VAL A 83 -5.35 6.21 22.99
CA VAL A 83 -6.53 7.06 23.23
C VAL A 83 -7.36 6.54 24.40
N SER A 84 -7.49 5.22 24.56
CA SER A 84 -8.17 4.62 25.70
C SER A 84 -7.47 4.94 27.02
N ILE A 85 -6.15 4.79 27.08
CA ILE A 85 -5.33 5.09 28.26
C ILE A 85 -5.49 6.57 28.66
N ILE A 86 -5.38 7.49 27.70
CA ILE A 86 -5.53 8.94 27.94
C ILE A 86 -6.92 9.26 28.52
N LYS A 87 -7.98 8.67 27.95
CA LYS A 87 -9.35 8.86 28.47
C LYS A 87 -9.47 8.36 29.90
N GLN A 88 -8.96 7.17 30.19
CA GLN A 88 -9.02 6.58 31.52
C GLN A 88 -8.31 7.45 32.57
N TRP A 89 -7.16 8.03 32.21
CA TRP A 89 -6.42 8.93 33.10
C TRP A 89 -7.16 10.25 33.34
N ARG A 90 -7.75 10.84 32.29
CA ARG A 90 -8.59 12.04 32.43
C ARG A 90 -9.75 11.80 33.37
N ASP A 91 -10.44 10.67 33.23
CA ASP A 91 -11.63 10.35 34.00
C ASP A 91 -11.28 9.99 35.47
N LEU A 92 -10.07 9.47 35.73
CA LEU A 92 -9.52 9.30 37.08
C LEU A 92 -9.17 10.63 37.73
N GLY A 93 -8.57 11.56 36.97
CA GLY A 93 -8.28 12.91 37.45
C GLY A 93 -9.54 13.69 37.81
N ALA A 94 -10.62 13.53 37.04
CA ALA A 94 -11.91 14.18 37.28
C ALA A 94 -12.69 13.62 38.49
N LYS A 95 -12.35 12.42 38.98
CA LYS A 95 -12.98 11.80 40.16
C LYS A 95 -12.29 12.15 41.48
N ASN A 96 -11.09 12.74 41.42
CA ASN A 96 -10.27 13.09 42.58
C ASN A 96 -10.32 14.59 42.92
N ILE A 97 -11.31 15.31 42.38
CA ILE A 97 -11.65 16.72 42.65
C ILE A 97 -13.12 16.75 43.07
#